data_AF-A0AAV1AQC3-F1
#
_entry.id   AF-A0AAV1AQC3-F1
#
_cell.length_a   1.000
_cell.length_b   1.000
_cell.length_c   1.000
_cell.angle_alpha   90.00
_cell.angle_beta   90.00
_cell.angle_gamma   90.00
#
_symmetry.space_group_name_H-M   'P 1'
#
loop_
_entity.id
_entity.type
_entity.pdbx_description
1 polymer ?
#
loop_
_entity_poly.entity_id
_entity_poly.type
_entity_poly.pdbx_seq_one_letter_code
_entity_poly.pdbx_strand_id
1 'polypeptide(L)'
;MEALMKLLCLVGFVVLVLGIYGVESAGECGRGTTPDNEAFKLAPCANAASDEDANVSQSCCAQVKKLGQNPSCLCAVMLSNVAKMSGADPKIAVTIPKRCNIATRPIGYKCGPYTLP
;
A
#
# COMPACT_ATOMS: atom_id res chain seq x y z
N MET A 1 52.12 3.57 -2.25
CA MET A 1 51.04 3.63 -3.27
C MET A 1 50.21 2.36 -3.33
N GLU A 2 50.80 1.17 -3.20
CA GLU A 2 50.09 -0.12 -3.36
C GLU A 2 49.06 -0.41 -2.27
N ALA A 3 49.34 -0.03 -1.02
CA ALA A 3 48.41 -0.20 0.10
C ALA A 3 47.17 0.70 -0.02
N LEU A 4 47.35 1.91 -0.55
CA LEU A 4 46.27 2.88 -0.76
C LEU A 4 45.34 2.43 -1.90
N MET A 5 45.90 1.85 -2.97
CA MET A 5 45.14 1.23 -4.05
C MET A 5 44.30 0.03 -3.56
N LYS A 6 44.91 -0.86 -2.75
CA LYS A 6 44.21 -2.01 -2.17
C LYS A 6 43.07 -1.59 -1.24
N LEU A 7 43.29 -0.56 -0.43
CA LEU A 7 42.26 -0.01 0.46
C LEU A 7 41.10 0.60 -0.34
N LEU A 8 41.39 1.38 -1.39
CA LEU A 8 40.37 1.96 -2.26
C LEU A 8 39.55 0.88 -2.99
N CYS A 9 40.19 -0.17 -3.49
CA CYS A 9 39.48 -1.30 -4.11
C CYS A 9 38.58 -2.04 -3.11
N LEU A 10 39.05 -2.28 -1.89
CA LEU A 10 38.24 -2.92 -0.85
C LEU A 10 37.06 -2.06 -0.44
N VAL A 11 37.26 -0.76 -0.27
CA VAL A 11 36.18 0.19 0.05
C VAL A 11 35.18 0.25 -1.10
N GLY A 12 35.63 0.33 -2.36
CA GLY A 12 34.76 0.31 -3.53
C GLY A 12 33.94 -0.98 -3.65
N PHE A 13 34.55 -2.13 -3.37
CA PHE A 13 33.86 -3.42 -3.36
C PHE A 13 32.82 -3.51 -2.24
N VAL A 14 33.13 -3.03 -1.03
CA VAL A 14 32.19 -2.98 0.08
C VAL A 14 31.01 -2.04 -0.22
N VAL A 15 31.26 -0.88 -0.81
CA VAL A 15 30.19 0.06 -1.22
C VAL A 15 29.31 -0.54 -2.32
N LEU A 16 29.91 -1.23 -3.29
CA LEU A 16 29.17 -1.94 -4.34
C LEU A 16 28.28 -3.04 -3.75
N VAL A 17 28.82 -3.83 -2.82
CA VAL A 17 28.12 -4.92 -2.15
C VAL A 17 26.99 -4.37 -1.25
N LEU A 18 27.20 -3.29 -0.51
CA LEU A 18 26.15 -2.66 0.28
C LEU A 18 25.07 -1.98 -0.57
N GLY A 19 25.42 -1.47 -1.76
CA GLY A 19 24.47 -0.83 -2.67
C GLY A 19 23.51 -1.79 -3.38
N ILE A 20 23.89 -3.06 -3.54
CA ILE A 20 23.06 -4.13 -4.13
C ILE A 20 22.20 -4.86 -3.09
N TYR A 21 22.57 -4.80 -1.81
CA TYR A 21 21.64 -5.09 -0.72
C TYR A 21 20.70 -3.90 -0.54
N GLY A 22 19.82 -3.71 -1.52
CA GLY A 22 18.63 -2.90 -1.30
C GLY A 22 18.03 -3.36 0.00
N VAL A 23 17.97 -2.46 0.98
CA VAL A 23 17.15 -2.67 2.17
C VAL A 23 15.74 -2.85 1.63
N GLU A 24 15.31 -4.10 1.49
CA GLU A 24 13.93 -4.43 1.24
C GLU A 24 13.20 -4.09 2.53
N SER A 25 12.98 -2.77 2.70
CA SER A 25 12.03 -2.23 3.63
C SER A 25 10.75 -3.01 3.35
N ALA A 26 10.25 -3.69 4.38
CA ALA A 26 8.90 -4.21 4.31
C ALA A 26 8.04 -2.99 3.94
N GLY A 27 7.47 -3.00 2.72
CA GLY A 27 6.58 -1.94 2.30
C GLY A 27 5.39 -1.86 3.25
N GLU A 28 4.50 -0.90 3.05
CA GLU A 28 3.33 -0.72 3.92
C GLU A 28 2.47 -1.99 4.03
N CYS A 29 2.56 -2.88 3.04
CA CYS A 29 1.88 -4.17 2.95
C CYS A 29 2.71 -5.39 3.37
N GLY A 30 3.92 -5.20 3.90
CA GLY A 30 4.81 -6.26 4.36
C GLY A 30 5.86 -6.67 3.32
N ARG A 31 6.59 -7.76 3.63
CA ARG A 31 7.62 -8.32 2.73
C ARG A 31 6.98 -9.13 1.60
N GLY A 32 7.52 -8.99 0.40
CA GLY A 32 7.13 -9.80 -0.76
C GLY A 32 5.81 -9.41 -1.43
N THR A 33 5.19 -8.29 -1.04
CA THR A 33 4.01 -7.76 -1.71
C THR A 33 4.05 -6.23 -1.77
N THR A 34 3.49 -5.66 -2.83
CA THR A 34 3.38 -4.22 -3.04
C THR A 34 1.92 -3.77 -2.84
N PRO A 35 1.67 -2.49 -2.52
CA PRO A 35 0.33 -1.94 -2.49
C PRO A 35 -0.42 -2.14 -3.81
N ASP A 36 0.26 -2.04 -4.96
CA ASP A 36 -0.34 -2.28 -6.27
C ASP A 36 -0.78 -3.75 -6.44
N ASN A 37 0.01 -4.73 -5.96
CA ASN A 37 -0.36 -6.15 -6.00
C ASN A 37 -1.58 -6.43 -5.11
N GLU A 38 -1.64 -5.81 -3.93
CA GLU A 38 -2.80 -5.91 -3.04
C GLU A 38 -4.03 -5.19 -3.63
N ALA A 39 -3.85 -4.11 -4.39
CA ALA A 39 -4.93 -3.36 -5.03
C ALA A 39 -5.72 -4.21 -6.06
N PHE A 40 -5.07 -5.13 -6.76
CA PHE A 40 -5.79 -6.07 -7.65
C PHE A 40 -6.83 -6.92 -6.90
N LYS A 41 -6.60 -7.22 -5.62
CA LYS A 41 -7.57 -7.96 -4.78
C LYS A 41 -8.82 -7.13 -4.49
N LEU A 42 -8.76 -5.82 -4.67
CA LEU A 42 -9.88 -4.89 -4.55
C LEU A 42 -10.59 -4.60 -5.87
N ALA A 43 -10.32 -5.34 -6.95
CA ALA A 43 -11.13 -5.31 -8.17
C ALA A 43 -12.66 -5.33 -7.93
N PRO A 44 -13.24 -6.16 -7.02
CA PRO A 44 -14.69 -6.11 -6.75
C PRO A 44 -15.17 -4.82 -6.07
N CYS A 45 -14.26 -3.95 -5.63
CA CYS A 45 -14.54 -2.64 -5.06
C CYS A 45 -14.49 -1.51 -6.08
N ALA A 46 -14.09 -1.75 -7.34
CA ALA A 46 -13.80 -0.68 -8.32
C ALA A 46 -14.93 0.36 -8.41
N ASN A 47 -16.18 -0.08 -8.64
CA ASN A 47 -17.33 0.84 -8.69
C ASN A 47 -17.54 1.58 -7.37
N ALA A 48 -17.44 0.89 -6.23
CA ALA A 48 -17.59 1.51 -4.91
C ALA A 48 -16.45 2.47 -4.55
N ALA A 49 -15.29 2.34 -5.20
CA ALA A 49 -14.14 3.22 -5.01
C ALA A 49 -14.22 4.50 -5.84
N SER A 50 -15.08 4.55 -6.84
CA SER A 50 -15.27 5.70 -7.72
C SER A 50 -16.62 6.40 -7.53
N ASP A 51 -17.59 5.73 -6.91
CA ASP A 51 -18.96 6.20 -6.73
C ASP A 51 -19.41 5.99 -5.27
N GLU A 52 -19.80 7.08 -4.61
CA GLU A 52 -20.25 7.10 -3.22
C GLU A 52 -21.59 6.40 -3.01
N ASP A 53 -22.44 6.37 -4.04
CA ASP A 53 -23.78 5.79 -4.02
C ASP A 53 -23.81 4.34 -4.50
N ALA A 54 -22.72 3.87 -5.13
CA ALA A 54 -22.64 2.49 -5.60
C ALA A 54 -22.85 1.48 -4.46
N ASN A 55 -23.48 0.34 -4.77
CA ASN A 55 -23.60 -0.70 -3.75
C ASN A 55 -22.24 -1.40 -3.53
N VAL A 56 -21.91 -1.73 -2.28
CA VAL A 56 -20.65 -2.42 -1.97
C VAL A 56 -20.90 -3.92 -1.91
N SER A 57 -20.22 -4.68 -2.78
CA SER A 57 -20.35 -6.13 -2.82
C SER A 57 -19.80 -6.79 -1.54
N GLN A 58 -20.38 -7.92 -1.15
CA GLN A 58 -19.90 -8.68 0.00
C GLN A 58 -18.44 -9.15 -0.18
N SER A 59 -18.04 -9.46 -1.43
CA SER A 59 -16.66 -9.80 -1.78
C SER A 59 -15.72 -8.62 -1.59
N CYS A 60 -16.11 -7.40 -1.99
CA CYS A 60 -15.36 -6.19 -1.70
C CYS A 60 -15.15 -6.02 -0.19
N CYS A 61 -16.22 -6.07 0.60
CA CYS A 61 -16.13 -5.90 2.05
C CYS A 61 -15.26 -6.96 2.74
N ALA A 62 -15.27 -8.20 2.24
CA ALA A 62 -14.39 -9.25 2.76
C ALA A 62 -12.91 -8.93 2.53
N GLN A 63 -12.56 -8.38 1.36
CA GLN A 63 -11.17 -8.01 1.05
C GLN A 63 -10.73 -6.77 1.84
N VAL A 64 -11.58 -5.74 1.91
CA VAL A 64 -11.32 -4.54 2.71
C VAL A 64 -11.18 -4.87 4.20
N LYS A 65 -11.97 -5.82 4.72
CA LYS A 65 -11.84 -6.28 6.11
C LYS A 65 -10.50 -6.97 6.37
N LYS A 66 -10.00 -7.78 5.44
CA LYS A 66 -8.68 -8.42 5.55
C LYS A 66 -7.57 -7.39 5.53
N LEU A 67 -7.61 -6.47 4.56
CA LEU A 67 -6.58 -5.46 4.37
C LEU A 67 -6.60 -4.40 5.49
N GLY A 68 -7.78 -4.08 6.01
CA GLY A 68 -7.98 -3.15 7.11
C GLY A 68 -7.43 -3.62 8.46
N GLN A 69 -6.97 -4.86 8.58
CA GLN A 69 -6.17 -5.29 9.74
C GLN A 69 -4.80 -4.60 9.78
N ASN A 70 -4.31 -4.15 8.61
CA ASN A 70 -3.13 -3.31 8.48
C ASN A 70 -3.54 -1.95 7.85
N PRO A 71 -3.88 -0.93 8.66
CA PRO A 71 -4.29 0.38 8.15
C PRO A 71 -3.28 1.01 7.19
N SER A 72 -1.98 0.83 7.43
CA SER A 72 -0.94 1.37 6.57
C SER A 72 -1.03 0.77 5.18
N CYS A 73 -1.14 -0.56 5.08
CA CYS A 73 -1.31 -1.23 3.79
C CYS A 73 -2.62 -0.83 3.11
N LEU A 74 -3.73 -0.76 3.85
CA LEU A 74 -5.02 -0.34 3.29
C LEU A 74 -4.92 1.07 2.67
N CYS A 75 -4.29 2.02 3.38
CA CYS A 75 -4.07 3.37 2.86
C CYS A 75 -3.19 3.36 1.61
N ALA A 76 -2.08 2.63 1.65
CA ALA A 76 -1.16 2.50 0.52
C ALA A 76 -1.87 1.95 -0.72
N VAL A 77 -2.73 0.96 -0.52
CA VAL A 77 -3.51 0.32 -1.57
C VAL A 77 -4.52 1.29 -2.18
N MET A 78 -5.25 2.05 -1.36
CA MET A 78 -6.19 3.07 -1.84
C MET A 78 -5.50 4.19 -2.62
N LEU A 79 -4.24 4.47 -2.31
CA LEU A 79 -3.42 5.51 -2.95
C LEU A 79 -2.48 4.97 -4.04
N SER A 80 -2.53 3.67 -4.32
CA SER A 80 -1.67 2.97 -5.27
C SER A 80 -1.91 3.42 -6.71
N ASN A 81 -0.98 3.10 -7.61
CA ASN A 81 -1.13 3.45 -9.02
C ASN A 81 -2.23 2.61 -9.67
N VAL A 82 -2.34 1.34 -9.31
CA VAL A 82 -3.42 0.45 -9.79
C VAL A 82 -4.79 0.99 -9.38
N ALA A 83 -4.96 1.47 -8.14
CA ALA A 83 -6.22 2.08 -7.72
C ALA A 83 -6.56 3.31 -8.56
N LYS A 84 -5.59 4.22 -8.77
CA LYS A 84 -5.77 5.43 -9.58
C LYS A 84 -6.10 5.10 -11.04
N MET A 85 -5.37 4.17 -11.65
CA MET A 85 -5.61 3.74 -13.03
C MET A 85 -6.98 3.06 -13.21
N SER A 86 -7.49 2.43 -12.15
CA SER A 86 -8.84 1.83 -12.14
C SER A 86 -9.95 2.87 -11.96
N GLY A 87 -9.62 4.16 -11.87
CA GLY A 87 -10.58 5.25 -11.70
C GLY A 87 -11.04 5.45 -10.26
N ALA A 88 -10.38 4.84 -9.27
CA ALA A 88 -10.74 5.05 -7.87
C ALA A 88 -10.51 6.51 -7.45
N ASP A 89 -11.50 7.11 -6.78
CA ASP A 89 -11.34 8.41 -6.13
C ASP A 89 -10.92 8.16 -4.66
N PRO A 90 -9.74 8.61 -4.22
CA PRO A 90 -9.30 8.41 -2.85
C PRO A 90 -10.26 8.97 -1.78
N LYS A 91 -11.01 10.04 -2.07
CA LYS A 91 -12.02 10.61 -1.16
C LYS A 91 -13.20 9.65 -0.96
N ILE A 92 -13.59 8.94 -2.01
CA ILE A 92 -14.69 7.97 -1.97
C ILE A 92 -14.18 6.65 -1.41
N ALA A 93 -13.01 6.17 -1.86
CA ALA A 93 -12.42 4.90 -1.45
C ALA A 93 -12.22 4.79 0.07
N VAL A 94 -11.79 5.87 0.76
CA VAL A 94 -11.62 5.86 2.22
C VAL A 94 -12.94 5.69 2.98
N THR A 95 -14.09 5.89 2.33
CA THR A 95 -15.41 5.65 2.95
C THR A 95 -15.88 4.19 2.85
N ILE A 96 -15.23 3.36 2.02
CA ILE A 96 -15.62 1.96 1.81
C ILE A 96 -15.62 1.17 3.13
N PRO A 97 -14.60 1.26 4.02
CA PRO A 97 -14.63 0.54 5.28
C PRO A 97 -15.85 0.88 6.15
N LYS A 98 -16.33 2.13 6.06
CA LYS A 98 -17.55 2.60 6.73
C LYS A 98 -18.81 2.04 6.07
N ARG A 99 -18.91 2.07 4.74
CA ARG A 99 -20.04 1.49 3.97
C ARG A 99 -20.14 -0.02 4.15
N CYS A 100 -19.02 -0.71 4.33
CA CYS A 100 -18.94 -2.13 4.68
C CYS A 100 -19.27 -2.44 6.16
N ASN A 101 -19.54 -1.43 6.98
CA ASN A 101 -19.82 -1.55 8.41
C ASN A 101 -18.75 -2.37 9.18
N ILE A 102 -17.47 -2.14 8.88
CA ILE A 102 -16.36 -2.85 9.55
C ILE A 102 -16.17 -2.25 10.94
N ALA A 103 -16.49 -3.01 11.99
CA ALA A 103 -16.45 -2.56 13.38
C ALA A 103 -15.04 -2.19 13.87
N THR A 104 -14.01 -2.91 13.40
CA THR A 104 -12.61 -2.70 13.81
C THR A 104 -11.87 -1.72 12.90
N ARG A 105 -12.59 -0.84 12.19
CA ARG A 105 -11.94 0.10 11.27
C ARG A 105 -11.16 1.15 12.06
N PRO A 106 -9.96 1.55 11.61
CA PRO A 106 -9.12 2.51 12.31
C PRO A 106 -9.60 3.94 12.04
N ILE A 107 -10.60 4.38 12.81
CA ILE A 107 -11.19 5.72 12.72
C ILE A 107 -10.13 6.78 13.04
N GLY A 108 -10.04 7.82 12.21
CA GLY A 108 -9.07 8.90 12.38
C GLY A 108 -7.67 8.58 11.85
N TYR A 109 -7.45 7.40 11.27
CA TYR A 109 -6.17 7.07 10.65
C TYR A 109 -5.95 7.90 9.38
N LYS A 110 -4.75 8.48 9.25
CA LYS A 110 -4.39 9.38 8.14
C LYS A 110 -3.79 8.58 6.98
N CYS A 111 -4.49 8.54 5.85
CA CYS A 111 -4.01 8.07 4.56
C CYS A 111 -3.51 9.26 3.73
N GLY A 112 -2.30 9.77 4.02
CA GLY A 112 -1.79 10.99 3.39
C GLY A 112 -2.70 12.19 3.70
N PRO A 113 -3.31 12.86 2.69
CA PRO A 113 -4.22 13.98 2.92
C PRO A 113 -5.64 13.54 3.34
N TYR A 114 -5.96 12.24 3.31
CA TYR A 114 -7.28 11.71 3.65
C TYR A 114 -7.30 11.10 5.04
N THR A 115 -8.48 11.06 5.66
CA THR A 115 -8.67 10.44 6.98
C THR A 115 -9.80 9.43 6.90
N LEU A 116 -9.58 8.24 7.48
CA LEU A 116 -10.58 7.19 7.55
C LEU A 116 -11.72 7.58 8.50
N PRO A 117 -12.98 7.67 8.01
CA PRO A 117 -14.15 8.05 8.81
C PRO A 117 -14.74 6.89 9.63
#